data_AF-A0A3M1X801-F1
#
_entry.id   AF-A0A3M1X801-F1
#
_cell.length_a   1.000
_cell.length_b   1.000
_cell.length_c   1.000
_cell.angle_alpha   90.00
_cell.angle_beta   90.00
_cell.angle_gamma   90.00
#
_symmetry.space_group_name_H-M   'P 1'
#
loop_
_entity.id
_entity.type
_entity.pdbx_description
1 polymer ?
#
loop_
_entity_poly.entity_id
_entity_poly.type
_entity_poly.pdbx_seq_one_letter_code
_entity_poly.pdbx_strand_id
1 'polypeptide(L)' 'MESGTLFKMGGVYGFAAGCVCGVIAQRTEAERVVLEAKAIAVENAIRMAVEAAVNRPI' A
#
# COMPACT_ATOMS: atom_id res chain seq x y z
N MET A 1 -2.95 -4.89 7.27
CA MET A 1 -3.45 -4.43 8.59
C MET A 1 -2.41 -3.59 9.37
N GLU A 2 -1.51 -2.86 8.71
CA GLU A 2 -0.31 -2.29 9.35
C GLU A 2 -0.25 -0.74 9.30
N SER A 3 -1.00 -0.11 8.38
CA SER A 3 -0.88 1.33 8.10
C SER A 3 -1.22 2.22 9.31
N GLY A 4 -2.20 1.83 10.12
CA GLY A 4 -2.57 2.57 11.33
C GLY A 4 -1.42 2.71 12.33
N THR A 5 -0.70 1.60 12.58
CA THR A 5 0.48 1.61 13.44
C THR A 5 1.60 2.44 12.81
N LEU A 6 1.90 2.21 11.52
CA LEU A 6 2.98 2.95 10.84
C LEU A 6 2.76 4.46 10.88
N PHE A 7 1.55 4.92 10.57
CA PHE A 7 1.24 6.35 10.56
C PHE A 7 1.22 6.96 11.95
N LYS A 8 0.76 6.21 12.97
CA LYS A 8 0.87 6.68 14.36
C LYS A 8 2.32 6.87 14.77
N MET A 9 3.18 5.91 14.45
CA MET A 9 4.61 5.99 14.78
C MET A 9 5.29 7.12 14.01
N GLY A 10 5.00 7.29 12.71
CA GLY A 10 5.52 8.40 11.91
C GLY A 10 5.14 9.76 12.48
N GLY A 11 3.88 9.94 12.86
CA GLY A 11 3.41 11.18 13.49
C GLY A 11 4.03 11.46 14.86
N VAL A 12 4.20 10.43 15.71
CA VAL A 12 4.76 10.61 17.06
C VAL A 12 6.29 10.76 17.05
N TYR A 13 6.99 10.05 16.17
CA TYR A 13 8.46 10.07 16.10
C TYR A 13 9.02 11.07 15.08
N GLY A 14 8.17 11.76 14.32
CA GLY A 14 8.60 12.84 13.44
C GLY A 14 9.23 12.38 12.12
N PHE A 15 8.91 11.17 11.65
CA PHE A 15 9.31 10.70 10.31
C PHE A 15 8.12 10.64 9.38
N ALA A 16 8.31 10.99 8.11
CA ALA A 16 7.24 10.82 7.12
C ALA A 16 7.15 9.34 6.69
N ALA A 17 5.94 8.83 6.63
CA ALA A 17 5.63 7.44 6.30
C ALA A 17 4.52 7.35 5.25
N GLY A 18 4.51 6.27 4.47
CA GLY A 18 3.52 6.01 3.43
C GLY A 18 3.17 4.53 3.35
N CYS A 19 1.99 4.20 2.81
CA CYS A 19 1.56 2.83 2.53
C CYS A 19 0.95 2.77 1.13
N VAL A 20 1.32 1.75 0.35
CA VAL A 20 0.70 1.41 -0.93
C VAL A 20 0.06 0.03 -0.79
N CYS A 21 -1.18 -0.13 -1.25
CA CYS A 21 -1.92 -1.39 -1.15
C CYS A 21 -2.55 -1.73 -2.50
N GLY A 22 -2.27 -2.94 -3.01
CA GLY A 22 -2.96 -3.51 -4.16
C GLY A 22 -4.27 -4.17 -3.74
N VAL A 23 -5.37 -3.85 -4.43
CA VAL A 23 -6.68 -4.45 -4.15
C VAL A 23 -6.74 -5.84 -4.80
N ILE A 24 -6.96 -6.87 -3.97
CA ILE A 24 -7.05 -8.28 -4.41
C ILE A 24 -8.40 -8.93 -4.05
N ALA A 25 -9.29 -8.20 -3.38
CA ALA A 25 -10.62 -8.65 -3.00
C ALA A 25 -11.55 -7.44 -2.91
N GLN A 26 -12.80 -7.61 -3.37
CA GLN A 26 -13.86 -6.61 -3.26
C GLN A 26 -14.98 -7.17 -2.39
N ARG A 27 -14.96 -6.83 -1.10
CA ARG A 27 -15.91 -7.39 -0.12
C ARG A 27 -17.36 -6.96 -0.33
N THR A 28 -17.59 -5.89 -1.10
CA THR A 28 -18.96 -5.50 -1.48
C THR A 28 -19.56 -6.40 -2.57
N GLU A 29 -18.74 -7.23 -3.23
CA GLU A 29 -19.17 -8.17 -4.27
C GLU A 29 -19.06 -9.62 -3.76
N ALA A 30 -17.90 -10.02 -3.23
CA ALA A 30 -17.67 -11.34 -2.66
C ALA A 30 -16.47 -11.35 -1.70
N GLU A 31 -16.46 -12.30 -0.76
CA GLU A 31 -15.31 -12.55 0.14
C GLU A 31 -14.14 -13.30 -0.53
N ARG A 32 -14.23 -13.55 -1.84
CA ARG A 32 -13.22 -14.32 -2.57
C ARG A 32 -12.08 -13.42 -3.03
N VAL A 33 -10.85 -13.88 -2.80
CA VAL A 33 -9.65 -13.28 -3.38
C VAL A 33 -9.59 -13.56 -4.88
N VAL A 34 -9.36 -12.53 -5.68
CA VAL A 34 -9.15 -12.62 -7.13
C VAL A 34 -7.66 -12.89 -7.37
N LEU A 35 -7.29 -14.17 -7.46
CA LEU A 35 -5.90 -14.61 -7.55
C LEU A 35 -5.24 -14.16 -8.86
N GLU A 36 -6.03 -14.06 -9.92
CA GLU A 36 -5.63 -13.59 -11.25
C GLU A 36 -5.15 -12.12 -11.20
N ALA A 37 -5.77 -11.31 -10.33
CA ALA A 37 -5.41 -9.90 -10.15
C ALA A 37 -4.20 -9.71 -9.23
N LYS A 38 -3.86 -10.71 -8.41
CA LYS A 38 -2.84 -10.58 -7.35
C LYS A 38 -1.46 -10.22 -7.91
N ALA A 39 -1.01 -10.90 -8.96
CA ALA A 39 0.33 -10.69 -9.50
C ALA A 39 0.52 -9.24 -10.00
N ILE A 40 -0.44 -8.76 -10.80
CA ILE A 40 -0.45 -7.39 -11.33
C ILE A 40 -0.59 -6.36 -10.21
N ALA A 41 -1.44 -6.62 -9.21
CA ALA A 41 -1.61 -5.73 -8.06
C ALA A 41 -0.32 -5.57 -7.25
N VAL A 42 0.43 -6.66 -7.05
CA VAL A 42 1.73 -6.63 -6.36
C VAL A 42 2.76 -5.86 -7.18
N GLU A 43 2.88 -6.14 -8.48
CA GLU A 43 3.83 -5.46 -9.37
C GLU A 43 3.57 -3.95 -9.43
N ASN A 44 2.31 -3.55 -9.57
CA ASN A 44 1.91 -2.15 -9.54
C ASN A 44 2.19 -1.48 -8.19
N ALA A 45 1.90 -2.17 -7.07
CA ALA A 45 2.17 -1.63 -5.75
C ALA A 45 3.67 -1.37 -5.51
N ILE A 46 4.53 -2.29 -5.97
CA ILE A 46 5.99 -2.14 -5.90
C ILE A 46 6.45 -0.96 -6.77
N ARG A 47 6.02 -0.92 -8.04
CA ARG A 47 6.37 0.17 -8.96
C ARG A 47 5.99 1.54 -8.38
N MET A 48 4.76 1.68 -7.89
CA MET A 48 4.29 2.92 -7.26
C MET A 48 5.08 3.29 -6.01
N ALA A 49 5.43 2.31 -5.16
CA ALA A 49 6.24 2.59 -3.97
C ALA A 49 7.64 3.10 -4.32
N VAL A 50 8.28 2.52 -5.33
CA VAL A 50 9.59 2.96 -5.83
C VAL A 50 9.51 4.36 -6.44
N GLU A 51 8.54 4.61 -7.32
CA GLU A 51 8.36 5.92 -7.95
C GLU A 51 8.05 7.01 -6.90
N ALA A 52 7.23 6.72 -5.90
CA ALA A 52 6.93 7.65 -4.81
C ALA A 52 8.17 7.95 -3.95
N ALA A 53 9.01 6.94 -3.69
CA ALA A 53 10.25 7.13 -2.93
C ALA A 53 11.27 7.99 -3.70
N VAL A 54 11.39 7.81 -5.02
CA VAL A 54 12.30 8.59 -5.87
C VAL A 54 11.82 10.03 -6.06
N ASN A 55 10.50 10.24 -6.17
CA ASN A 55 9.91 11.56 -6.42
C ASN A 55 9.49 12.31 -5.15
N ARG A 56 9.91 11.85 -3.97
CA ARG A 56 9.53 12.49 -2.70
C ARG A 56 10.18 13.88 -2.60
N PRO A 57 9.39 14.97 -2.45
CA PRO A 57 9.96 16.28 -2.18
C PRO A 57 10.64 16.29 -0.80
N ILE A 58 11.80 16.97 -0.74
CA ILE A 58 12.59 17.21 0.48
C ILE A 58 11.86 18.17 1.41
#